data_AF-A0A972MNM0-F1
#
_entry.id   AF-A0A972MNM0-F1
#
_cell.length_a   1.000
_cell.length_b   1.000
_cell.length_c   1.000
_cell.angle_alpha   90.00
_cell.angle_beta   90.00
_cell.angle_gamma   90.00
#
_symmetry.space_group_name_H-M   'P 1'
#
loop_
_entity.id
_entity.type
_entity.pdbx_description
1 polymer ?
#
loop_
_entity_poly.entity_id
_entity_poly.type
_entity_poly.pdbx_seq_one_letter_code
_entity_poly.pdbx_strand_id
1 'polypeptide(L)'
;MALTQTEVSKLYVAIFNRASEGAGNEYWQTNQPDMVSTADTMLTTDDAIEYFGDTLDDNQAFIELIYKNTLNKTYEDDPEGIDYWVSELESGKSKGEVVTSIVTVVESYENSEDVKAKEAYDQFMNRVEVSNYTADNFEGENLPEIMPDYKVELGFGEGNNLDVTSDPASVESAKAEIDDIVSELEGVADDIQHLTANPDNLTGNVFDAGRVWNPDESDQMNSLNDDDVLTGEGDNPTLNVTLVNDTESGDLNIMPTLNNIATINTAFTADANQTIDLQDATGIKNLSATRIDNIPQTPIDEDLDGVPDTLIPGRITYDNIQSALETATVKNSNDNTGVDMIFDHSASALAGDADEVALTISNVQMNDLRIDGVTEGYETINLTSTGGDANSLNTLTDEDIQTLNISGDQSLTIAGENNAAGSLTTVDASALEANLDFRISQGIINSAPDGTSNGDIAFTIKSGAGDDIIRVSDSIHSNDTVEMGDGEDTLVIEAVDPTVNYTADGTTITGVERVEL
;
A
#
# COMPACT_ATOMS: atom_id res chain seq x y z
N MET A 1 2.75 17.13 -37.57
CA MET A 1 1.30 17.36 -37.31
C MET A 1 0.96 16.47 -36.14
N ALA A 2 -0.06 16.78 -35.35
CA ALA A 2 -0.55 15.81 -34.37
C ALA A 2 -1.01 14.54 -35.11
N LEU A 3 -0.76 13.37 -34.53
CA LEU A 3 -1.35 12.12 -35.02
C LEU A 3 -2.85 12.14 -34.77
N THR A 4 -3.58 11.39 -35.58
CA THR A 4 -4.99 11.11 -35.33
C THR A 4 -5.14 10.01 -34.27
N GLN A 5 -6.27 10.00 -33.57
CA GLN A 5 -6.64 8.92 -32.64
C GLN A 5 -6.46 7.53 -33.27
N THR A 6 -6.92 7.37 -34.51
CA THR A 6 -6.81 6.10 -35.25
C THR A 6 -5.36 5.73 -35.59
N GLU A 7 -4.48 6.70 -35.86
CA GLU A 7 -3.04 6.42 -36.05
C GLU A 7 -2.40 5.93 -34.74
N VAL A 8 -2.79 6.50 -33.60
CA VAL A 8 -2.33 6.03 -32.28
C VAL A 8 -2.90 4.64 -31.96
N SER A 9 -4.19 4.40 -32.21
CA SER A 9 -4.82 3.08 -32.02
C SER A 9 -4.16 2.00 -32.86
N LYS A 10 -3.72 2.30 -34.10
CA LYS A 10 -2.94 1.35 -34.92
C LYS A 10 -1.62 0.98 -34.26
N LEU A 11 -0.94 1.93 -33.63
CA LEU A 11 0.31 1.66 -32.91
C LEU A 11 0.06 0.81 -31.66
N TYR A 12 -0.98 1.09 -30.88
CA TYR A 12 -1.36 0.26 -29.72
C TYR A 12 -1.68 -1.19 -30.12
N VAL A 13 -2.46 -1.37 -31.19
CA VAL A 13 -2.78 -2.71 -31.72
C VAL A 13 -1.51 -3.42 -32.19
N ALA A 14 -0.64 -2.76 -32.95
CA ALA A 14 0.55 -3.38 -33.52
C ALA A 14 1.64 -3.69 -32.47
N ILE A 15 1.87 -2.77 -31.53
CA ILE A 15 2.96 -2.85 -30.54
C ILE A 15 2.52 -3.67 -29.33
N PHE A 16 1.38 -3.34 -28.72
CA PHE A 16 0.97 -3.87 -27.42
C PHE A 16 -0.13 -4.91 -27.50
N ASN A 17 -0.71 -5.16 -28.69
CA ASN A 17 -1.86 -6.04 -28.87
C ASN A 17 -3.02 -5.73 -27.91
N ARG A 18 -3.27 -4.45 -27.63
CA ARG A 18 -4.34 -3.98 -26.75
C ARG A 18 -5.04 -2.73 -27.29
N ALA A 19 -6.24 -2.45 -26.82
CA ALA A 19 -6.93 -1.20 -27.06
C ALA A 19 -6.22 -0.03 -26.35
N SER A 20 -6.28 1.16 -26.94
CA SER A 20 -5.82 2.39 -26.28
C SER A 20 -6.95 3.00 -25.46
N GLU A 21 -6.71 3.25 -24.19
CA GLU A 21 -7.50 4.13 -23.34
C GLU A 21 -7.40 5.60 -23.79
N GLY A 22 -8.37 6.43 -23.41
CA GLY A 22 -8.49 7.83 -23.84
C GLY A 22 -7.26 8.67 -23.49
N ALA A 23 -6.85 8.69 -22.22
CA ALA A 23 -5.72 9.48 -21.72
C ALA A 23 -4.40 9.11 -22.42
N GLY A 24 -4.13 7.81 -22.57
CA GLY A 24 -2.97 7.32 -23.30
C GLY A 24 -3.03 7.68 -24.79
N ASN A 25 -4.18 7.52 -25.43
CA ASN A 25 -4.35 7.88 -26.84
C ASN A 25 -4.10 9.38 -27.07
N GLU A 26 -4.74 10.25 -26.30
CA GLU A 26 -4.58 11.71 -26.39
C GLU A 26 -3.13 12.15 -26.15
N TYR A 27 -2.44 11.52 -25.18
CA TYR A 27 -1.02 11.76 -24.93
C TYR A 27 -0.21 11.51 -26.21
N TRP A 28 -0.34 10.35 -26.84
CA TRP A 28 0.48 10.00 -28.00
C TRP A 28 0.11 10.76 -29.28
N GLN A 29 -1.10 11.33 -29.37
CA GLN A 29 -1.49 12.20 -30.49
C GLN A 29 -0.60 13.45 -30.60
N THR A 30 -0.08 13.95 -29.48
CA THR A 30 0.57 15.26 -29.42
C THR A 30 2.04 15.24 -28.98
N ASN A 31 2.52 14.15 -28.37
CA ASN A 31 3.86 14.09 -27.79
C ASN A 31 4.99 13.75 -28.78
N GLN A 32 4.65 13.27 -29.99
CA GLN A 32 5.64 12.94 -31.03
C GLN A 32 5.18 13.43 -32.41
N PRO A 33 6.12 13.76 -33.33
CA PRO A 33 5.80 14.45 -34.57
C PRO A 33 5.16 13.56 -35.66
N ASP A 34 5.34 12.24 -35.59
CA ASP A 34 4.86 11.25 -36.56
C ASP A 34 4.80 9.83 -35.98
N MET A 35 4.17 8.88 -36.69
CA MET A 35 3.98 7.51 -36.18
C MET A 35 5.30 6.76 -35.95
N VAL A 36 6.37 7.09 -36.69
CA VAL A 36 7.67 6.41 -36.56
C VAL A 36 8.31 6.78 -35.23
N SER A 37 8.41 8.08 -34.95
CA SER A 37 8.92 8.60 -33.69
C SER A 37 8.05 8.23 -32.49
N THR A 38 6.72 8.19 -32.67
CA THR A 38 5.80 7.67 -31.65
C THR A 38 6.08 6.20 -31.33
N ALA A 39 6.17 5.34 -32.36
CA ALA A 39 6.44 3.91 -32.17
C ALA A 39 7.82 3.67 -31.53
N ASP A 40 8.86 4.37 -31.97
CA ASP A 40 10.19 4.28 -31.35
C ASP A 40 10.15 4.71 -29.87
N THR A 41 9.37 5.75 -29.53
CA THR A 41 9.25 6.22 -28.15
C THR A 41 8.42 5.26 -27.29
N MET A 42 7.29 4.75 -27.81
CA MET A 42 6.47 3.75 -27.13
C MET A 42 7.28 2.51 -26.76
N LEU A 43 8.19 2.05 -27.62
CA LEU A 43 9.05 0.89 -27.35
C LEU A 43 10.11 1.12 -26.27
N THR A 44 10.25 2.35 -25.77
CA THR A 44 11.17 2.69 -24.66
C THR A 44 10.46 2.91 -23.32
N THR A 45 9.14 2.82 -23.27
CA THR A 45 8.39 2.96 -22.02
C THR A 45 8.57 1.74 -21.13
N ASP A 46 8.40 1.93 -19.82
CA ASP A 46 8.44 0.82 -18.85
C ASP A 46 7.41 -0.26 -19.20
N ASP A 47 6.22 0.13 -19.67
CA ASP A 47 5.19 -0.81 -20.14
C ASP A 47 5.65 -1.67 -21.33
N ALA A 48 6.43 -1.11 -22.27
CA ALA A 48 6.97 -1.88 -23.38
C ALA A 48 8.10 -2.80 -22.92
N ILE A 49 8.96 -2.34 -22.03
CA ILE A 49 10.03 -3.15 -21.46
C ILE A 49 9.44 -4.35 -20.72
N GLU A 50 8.36 -4.14 -19.94
CA GLU A 50 7.64 -5.21 -19.26
C GLU A 50 6.95 -6.17 -20.24
N TYR A 51 6.22 -5.64 -21.23
CA TYR A 51 5.44 -6.45 -22.17
C TYR A 51 6.34 -7.33 -23.07
N PHE A 52 7.44 -6.77 -23.59
CA PHE A 52 8.33 -7.49 -24.50
C PHE A 52 9.39 -8.31 -23.74
N GLY A 53 9.87 -7.84 -22.58
CA GLY A 53 11.04 -8.40 -21.92
C GLY A 53 12.23 -8.55 -22.88
N ASP A 54 12.91 -9.69 -22.81
CA ASP A 54 14.05 -10.01 -23.69
C ASP A 54 13.70 -10.04 -25.19
N THR A 55 12.42 -10.17 -25.55
CA THR A 55 11.94 -10.12 -26.96
C THR A 55 12.29 -8.79 -27.60
N LEU A 56 12.39 -7.70 -26.82
CA LEU A 56 12.73 -6.39 -27.34
C LEU A 56 14.17 -6.31 -27.86
N ASP A 57 15.08 -7.17 -27.41
CA ASP A 57 16.49 -7.15 -27.82
C ASP A 57 16.81 -8.14 -28.95
N ASP A 58 15.85 -8.99 -29.33
CA ASP A 58 15.99 -9.97 -30.41
C ASP A 58 15.16 -9.55 -31.64
N ASN A 59 15.82 -9.31 -32.77
CA ASN A 59 15.15 -8.86 -33.99
C ASN A 59 14.15 -9.90 -34.53
N GLN A 60 14.45 -11.20 -34.44
CA GLN A 60 13.56 -12.25 -34.92
C GLN A 60 12.30 -12.30 -34.06
N ALA A 61 12.49 -12.42 -32.74
CA ALA A 61 11.40 -12.54 -31.78
C ALA A 61 10.51 -11.28 -31.77
N PHE A 62 11.12 -10.09 -31.87
CA PHE A 62 10.39 -8.84 -32.02
C PHE A 62 9.51 -8.82 -33.27
N ILE A 63 10.06 -9.16 -34.44
CA ILE A 63 9.28 -9.16 -35.68
C ILE A 63 8.17 -10.19 -35.64
N GLU A 64 8.41 -11.39 -35.11
CA GLU A 64 7.38 -12.41 -34.96
C GLU A 64 6.20 -11.92 -34.10
N LEU A 65 6.47 -11.21 -33.01
CA LEU A 65 5.41 -10.65 -32.15
C LEU A 65 4.63 -9.53 -32.85
N ILE A 66 5.30 -8.58 -33.52
CA ILE A 66 4.63 -7.54 -34.31
C ILE A 66 3.80 -8.15 -35.46
N TYR A 67 4.32 -9.19 -36.12
CA TYR A 67 3.58 -9.94 -37.15
C TYR A 67 2.35 -10.62 -36.58
N LYS A 68 2.47 -11.23 -35.40
CA LYS A 68 1.35 -11.87 -34.74
C LYS A 68 0.27 -10.85 -34.37
N ASN A 69 0.66 -9.71 -33.83
CA ASN A 69 -0.26 -8.65 -33.42
C ASN A 69 -0.98 -7.99 -34.60
N THR A 70 -0.24 -7.73 -35.68
CA THR A 70 -0.71 -6.92 -36.83
C THR A 70 -1.34 -7.75 -37.93
N LEU A 71 -0.76 -8.92 -38.24
CA LEU A 71 -1.13 -9.76 -39.39
C LEU A 71 -1.74 -11.10 -38.97
N ASN A 72 -1.71 -11.44 -37.67
CA ASN A 72 -2.10 -12.75 -37.14
C ASN A 72 -1.42 -13.92 -37.85
N LYS A 73 -0.15 -13.74 -38.21
CA LYS A 73 0.69 -14.74 -38.87
C LYS A 73 1.87 -15.10 -37.99
N THR A 74 2.23 -16.37 -38.01
CA THR A 74 3.45 -16.89 -37.39
C THR A 74 4.56 -17.06 -38.45
N TYR A 75 5.78 -17.39 -38.02
CA TYR A 75 6.86 -17.74 -38.95
C TYR A 75 6.47 -18.86 -39.91
N GLU A 76 5.67 -19.83 -39.47
CA GLU A 76 5.20 -20.92 -40.32
C GLU A 76 4.23 -20.46 -41.43
N ASP A 77 3.51 -19.35 -41.20
CA ASP A 77 2.56 -18.80 -42.17
C ASP A 77 3.23 -17.95 -43.25
N ASP A 78 4.30 -17.23 -42.93
CA ASP A 78 5.01 -16.30 -43.83
C ASP A 78 6.51 -16.14 -43.51
N PRO A 79 7.33 -17.19 -43.75
CA PRO A 79 8.77 -17.13 -43.48
C PRO A 79 9.49 -16.02 -44.25
N GLU A 80 9.14 -15.87 -45.54
CA GLU A 80 9.79 -14.89 -46.43
C GLU A 80 9.48 -13.45 -46.00
N GLY A 81 8.25 -13.17 -45.56
CA GLY A 81 7.86 -11.87 -45.04
C GLY A 81 8.58 -11.54 -43.74
N ILE A 82 8.61 -12.46 -42.78
CA ILE A 82 9.30 -12.22 -41.50
C ILE A 82 10.82 -12.06 -41.71
N ASP A 83 11.46 -12.93 -42.50
CA ASP A 83 12.88 -12.81 -42.85
C ASP A 83 13.20 -11.45 -43.49
N TYR A 84 12.30 -10.94 -44.34
CA TYR A 84 12.44 -9.62 -44.95
C TYR A 84 12.50 -8.51 -43.90
N TRP A 85 11.54 -8.46 -42.96
CA TRP A 85 11.53 -7.39 -41.94
C TRP A 85 12.66 -7.50 -40.93
N VAL A 86 13.09 -8.71 -40.60
CA VAL A 86 14.30 -8.93 -39.79
C VAL A 86 15.52 -8.34 -40.51
N SER A 87 15.65 -8.58 -41.82
CA SER A 87 16.75 -8.03 -42.61
C SER A 87 16.73 -6.49 -42.70
N GLU A 88 15.55 -5.87 -42.59
CA GLU A 88 15.40 -4.42 -42.58
C GLU A 88 15.91 -3.81 -41.25
N LEU A 89 15.64 -4.46 -40.12
CA LEU A 89 16.23 -4.08 -38.82
C LEU A 89 17.75 -4.26 -38.82
N GLU A 90 18.25 -5.39 -39.35
CA GLU A 90 19.70 -5.64 -39.49
C GLU A 90 20.39 -4.63 -40.41
N SER A 91 19.66 -4.10 -41.38
CA SER A 91 20.12 -3.06 -42.30
C SER A 91 20.10 -1.65 -41.68
N GLY A 92 19.65 -1.52 -40.44
CA GLY A 92 19.72 -0.30 -39.63
C GLY A 92 18.46 0.57 -39.65
N LYS A 93 17.31 0.05 -40.09
CA LYS A 93 16.02 0.72 -39.86
C LYS A 93 15.66 0.68 -38.37
N SER A 94 14.97 1.71 -37.89
CA SER A 94 14.43 1.70 -36.53
C SER A 94 13.26 0.71 -36.40
N LYS A 95 12.96 0.30 -35.17
CA LYS A 95 11.80 -0.55 -34.89
C LYS A 95 10.50 0.18 -35.22
N GLY A 96 10.42 1.48 -34.96
CA GLY A 96 9.31 2.33 -35.37
C GLY A 96 9.12 2.40 -36.88
N GLU A 97 10.20 2.49 -37.68
CA GLU A 97 10.11 2.43 -39.14
C GLU A 97 9.54 1.09 -39.62
N VAL A 98 9.93 -0.01 -38.99
CA VAL A 98 9.45 -1.35 -39.38
C VAL A 98 8.00 -1.56 -38.94
N VAL A 99 7.62 -1.24 -37.71
CA VAL A 99 6.24 -1.36 -37.21
C VAL A 99 5.27 -0.57 -38.09
N THR A 100 5.58 0.70 -38.39
CA THR A 100 4.73 1.54 -39.25
C THR A 100 4.64 1.04 -40.69
N SER A 101 5.72 0.44 -41.20
CA SER A 101 5.71 -0.19 -42.53
C SER A 101 4.84 -1.45 -42.56
N ILE A 102 4.86 -2.28 -41.50
CA ILE A 102 4.00 -3.47 -41.39
C ILE A 102 2.52 -3.05 -41.26
N VAL A 103 2.22 -1.99 -40.50
CA VAL A 103 0.88 -1.38 -40.45
C VAL A 103 0.41 -0.97 -41.86
N THR A 104 1.28 -0.31 -42.64
CA THR A 104 0.96 0.07 -44.02
C THR A 104 0.73 -1.16 -44.92
N VAL A 105 1.46 -2.26 -44.68
CA VAL A 105 1.27 -3.51 -45.42
C VAL A 105 -0.08 -4.14 -45.13
N VAL A 106 -0.49 -4.27 -43.87
CA VAL A 106 -1.80 -4.85 -43.54
C VAL A 106 -2.93 -4.01 -44.15
N GLU A 107 -2.84 -2.68 -44.11
CA GLU A 107 -3.81 -1.78 -44.73
C GLU A 107 -3.95 -1.99 -46.25
N SER A 108 -2.84 -2.32 -46.93
CA SER A 108 -2.87 -2.59 -48.37
C SER A 108 -3.70 -3.82 -48.75
N TYR A 109 -4.02 -4.69 -47.78
CA TYR A 109 -4.82 -5.89 -47.99
C TYR A 109 -6.34 -5.65 -48.00
N GLU A 110 -6.81 -4.40 -47.83
CA GLU A 110 -8.24 -4.03 -47.84
C GLU A 110 -9.03 -4.70 -48.97
N ASN A 111 -8.45 -4.73 -50.17
CA ASN A 111 -9.06 -5.28 -51.39
C ASN A 111 -8.36 -6.56 -51.89
N SER A 112 -7.62 -7.24 -51.02
CA SER A 112 -6.91 -8.48 -51.40
C SER A 112 -7.89 -9.60 -51.75
N GLU A 113 -7.58 -10.36 -52.81
CA GLU A 113 -8.26 -11.61 -53.14
C GLU A 113 -7.71 -12.82 -52.35
N ASP A 114 -6.57 -12.66 -51.68
CA ASP A 114 -6.03 -13.67 -50.77
C ASP A 114 -6.81 -13.65 -49.45
N VAL A 115 -7.44 -14.78 -49.12
CA VAL A 115 -8.33 -14.91 -47.96
C VAL A 115 -7.61 -14.61 -46.66
N LYS A 116 -6.40 -15.13 -46.45
CA LYS A 116 -5.65 -14.90 -45.20
C LYS A 116 -5.20 -13.44 -45.08
N ALA A 117 -4.78 -12.81 -46.18
CA ALA A 117 -4.42 -11.40 -46.19
C ALA A 117 -5.63 -10.50 -45.90
N LYS A 118 -6.79 -10.85 -46.47
CA LYS A 118 -8.06 -10.14 -46.20
C LYS A 118 -8.50 -10.30 -44.75
N GLU A 119 -8.43 -11.51 -44.20
CA GLU A 119 -8.73 -11.80 -42.79
C GLU A 119 -7.79 -11.03 -41.84
N ALA A 120 -6.50 -10.94 -42.17
CA ALA A 120 -5.53 -10.14 -41.42
C ALA A 120 -5.91 -8.64 -41.42
N TYR A 121 -6.30 -8.09 -42.58
CA TYR A 121 -6.81 -6.72 -42.66
C TYR A 121 -8.06 -6.52 -41.82
N ASP A 122 -9.05 -7.41 -41.98
CA ASP A 122 -10.33 -7.29 -41.27
C ASP A 122 -10.13 -7.37 -39.76
N GLN A 123 -9.31 -8.30 -39.28
CA GLN A 123 -8.99 -8.40 -37.86
C GLN A 123 -8.25 -7.16 -37.35
N PHE A 124 -7.24 -6.68 -38.06
CA PHE A 124 -6.49 -5.49 -37.65
C PHE A 124 -7.41 -4.27 -37.58
N MET A 125 -8.25 -4.06 -38.58
CA MET A 125 -9.18 -2.93 -38.61
C MET A 125 -10.29 -3.04 -37.57
N ASN A 126 -10.79 -4.26 -37.29
CA ASN A 126 -11.73 -4.49 -36.19
C ASN A 126 -11.11 -4.15 -34.83
N ARG A 127 -9.85 -4.54 -34.59
CA ARG A 127 -9.11 -4.18 -33.36
C ARG A 127 -8.88 -2.68 -33.27
N VAL A 128 -8.55 -2.03 -34.38
CA VAL A 128 -8.43 -0.55 -34.44
C VAL A 128 -9.78 0.12 -34.16
N GLU A 129 -10.89 -0.43 -34.64
CA GLU A 129 -12.23 0.08 -34.33
C GLU A 129 -12.56 -0.02 -32.83
N VAL A 130 -12.32 -1.18 -32.22
CA VAL A 130 -12.48 -1.37 -30.77
C VAL A 130 -11.55 -0.43 -30.01
N SER A 131 -10.30 -0.28 -30.44
CA SER A 131 -9.33 0.63 -29.81
C SER A 131 -9.74 2.11 -29.91
N ASN A 132 -10.35 2.54 -31.02
CA ASN A 132 -10.94 3.89 -31.11
C ASN A 132 -12.14 4.02 -30.16
N TYR A 133 -13.00 2.99 -30.10
CA TYR A 133 -14.16 2.99 -29.20
C TYR A 133 -13.75 3.07 -27.73
N THR A 134 -12.75 2.27 -27.31
CA THR A 134 -12.17 2.35 -25.97
C THR A 134 -11.63 3.75 -25.69
N ALA A 135 -10.89 4.36 -26.62
CA ALA A 135 -10.38 5.71 -26.44
C ALA A 135 -11.48 6.78 -26.28
N ASP A 136 -12.63 6.61 -26.95
CA ASP A 136 -13.76 7.54 -26.88
C ASP A 136 -14.62 7.37 -25.61
N ASN A 137 -14.69 6.16 -25.06
CA ASN A 137 -15.66 5.80 -24.01
C ASN A 137 -15.01 5.42 -22.68
N PHE A 138 -13.67 5.26 -22.64
CA PHE A 138 -12.93 4.94 -21.44
C PHE A 138 -11.69 5.83 -21.32
N GLU A 139 -11.74 6.87 -20.47
CA GLU A 139 -10.61 7.79 -20.31
C GLU A 139 -9.36 7.08 -19.76
N GLY A 140 -9.52 6.19 -18.77
CA GLY A 140 -8.41 5.40 -18.23
C GLY A 140 -7.30 6.24 -17.57
N GLU A 141 -7.67 7.23 -16.75
CA GLU A 141 -6.71 7.89 -15.86
C GLU A 141 -6.36 6.98 -14.66
N ASN A 142 -5.10 7.00 -14.21
CA ASN A 142 -4.61 6.24 -13.05
C ASN A 142 -4.87 4.71 -13.10
N LEU A 143 -4.86 4.10 -14.29
CA LEU A 143 -5.16 2.67 -14.48
C LEU A 143 -4.41 1.71 -13.53
N PRO A 144 -3.11 1.86 -13.23
CA PRO A 144 -2.45 0.96 -12.28
C PRO A 144 -3.07 0.95 -10.87
N GLU A 145 -3.75 2.03 -10.48
CA GLU A 145 -4.39 2.17 -9.17
C GLU A 145 -5.85 1.67 -9.18
N ILE A 146 -6.60 2.01 -10.24
CA ILE A 146 -8.04 1.70 -10.31
C ILE A 146 -8.34 0.36 -10.99
N MET A 147 -7.43 -0.15 -11.81
CA MET A 147 -7.56 -1.40 -12.56
C MET A 147 -6.17 -2.04 -12.77
N PRO A 148 -5.59 -2.71 -11.76
CA PRO A 148 -4.23 -3.25 -11.84
C PRO A 148 -3.98 -4.16 -13.05
N ASP A 149 -5.01 -4.91 -13.47
CA ASP A 149 -4.94 -5.85 -14.60
C ASP A 149 -5.36 -5.25 -15.96
N TYR A 150 -5.42 -3.92 -16.09
CA TYR A 150 -5.92 -3.23 -17.31
C TYR A 150 -5.23 -3.69 -18.61
N LYS A 151 -3.97 -4.14 -18.54
CA LYS A 151 -3.22 -4.63 -19.72
C LYS A 151 -3.84 -5.89 -20.32
N VAL A 152 -4.38 -6.77 -19.47
CA VAL A 152 -5.09 -8.00 -19.85
C VAL A 152 -6.52 -7.68 -20.27
N GLU A 153 -7.17 -6.78 -19.53
CA GLU A 153 -8.56 -6.39 -19.75
C GLU A 153 -8.78 -5.62 -21.05
N LEU A 154 -7.80 -4.80 -21.44
CA LEU A 154 -7.81 -4.12 -22.74
C LEU A 154 -7.09 -4.92 -23.84
N GLY A 155 -6.52 -6.09 -23.52
CA GLY A 155 -5.73 -6.91 -24.43
C GLY A 155 -6.58 -7.66 -25.46
N PHE A 156 -6.04 -7.92 -26.65
CA PHE A 156 -6.72 -8.65 -27.72
C PHE A 156 -6.31 -10.13 -27.79
N GLY A 157 -7.28 -11.00 -28.10
CA GLY A 157 -7.05 -12.42 -28.45
C GLY A 157 -6.86 -13.36 -27.26
N GLU A 158 -6.36 -14.57 -27.52
CA GLU A 158 -6.29 -15.66 -26.54
C GLU A 158 -5.49 -15.27 -25.29
N GLY A 159 -6.11 -15.42 -24.12
CA GLY A 159 -5.52 -15.06 -22.82
C GLY A 159 -5.79 -13.63 -22.36
N ASN A 160 -6.48 -12.82 -23.17
CA ASN A 160 -6.94 -11.47 -22.82
C ASN A 160 -8.48 -11.39 -22.90
N ASN A 161 -9.04 -10.25 -22.46
CA ASN A 161 -10.49 -10.09 -22.39
C ASN A 161 -11.15 -9.82 -23.76
N LEU A 162 -10.48 -9.11 -24.68
CA LEU A 162 -11.08 -8.70 -25.95
C LEU A 162 -10.82 -9.72 -27.10
N ASP A 163 -11.74 -10.65 -27.35
CA ASP A 163 -11.63 -11.60 -28.47
C ASP A 163 -12.08 -10.99 -29.83
N VAL A 164 -11.22 -10.14 -30.39
CA VAL A 164 -11.49 -9.48 -31.68
C VAL A 164 -10.86 -10.25 -32.86
N THR A 165 -11.71 -10.68 -33.79
CA THR A 165 -11.38 -11.52 -34.94
C THR A 165 -11.66 -10.80 -36.27
N SER A 166 -11.50 -11.48 -37.41
CA SER A 166 -11.88 -10.95 -38.72
C SER A 166 -13.41 -10.91 -38.95
N ASP A 167 -14.22 -11.49 -38.06
CA ASP A 167 -15.68 -11.36 -38.10
C ASP A 167 -16.11 -10.01 -37.48
N PRO A 168 -16.77 -9.11 -38.23
CA PRO A 168 -17.28 -7.85 -37.70
C PRO A 168 -18.19 -8.00 -36.47
N ALA A 169 -18.84 -9.14 -36.28
CA ALA A 169 -19.65 -9.37 -35.08
C ALA A 169 -18.81 -9.37 -33.78
N SER A 170 -17.52 -9.71 -33.85
CA SER A 170 -16.63 -9.69 -32.69
C SER A 170 -16.34 -8.27 -32.18
N VAL A 171 -16.47 -7.24 -33.03
CA VAL A 171 -16.35 -5.84 -32.64
C VAL A 171 -17.43 -5.46 -31.64
N GLU A 172 -18.68 -5.84 -31.92
CA GLU A 172 -19.81 -5.49 -31.04
C GLU A 172 -19.74 -6.21 -29.70
N SER A 173 -19.25 -7.47 -29.68
CA SER A 173 -18.96 -8.17 -28.43
C SER A 173 -17.88 -7.46 -27.63
N ALA A 174 -16.76 -7.10 -28.25
CA ALA A 174 -15.68 -6.40 -27.54
C ALA A 174 -16.07 -5.01 -27.05
N LYS A 175 -16.91 -4.27 -27.80
CA LYS A 175 -17.47 -2.99 -27.32
C LYS A 175 -18.35 -3.19 -26.08
N ALA A 176 -19.14 -4.26 -26.03
CA ALA A 176 -19.95 -4.58 -24.85
C ALA A 176 -19.08 -4.91 -23.63
N GLU A 177 -17.97 -5.65 -23.80
CA GLU A 177 -17.02 -5.89 -22.70
C GLU A 177 -16.39 -4.57 -22.22
N ILE A 178 -16.07 -3.64 -23.12
CA ILE A 178 -15.59 -2.30 -22.75
C ILE A 178 -16.67 -1.51 -22.00
N ASP A 179 -17.93 -1.56 -22.44
CA ASP A 179 -19.05 -0.90 -21.74
C ASP A 179 -19.26 -1.50 -20.34
N ASP A 180 -19.09 -2.82 -20.18
CA ASP A 180 -19.18 -3.49 -18.88
C ASP A 180 -18.01 -3.06 -17.97
N ILE A 181 -16.76 -2.99 -18.48
CA ILE A 181 -15.61 -2.44 -17.75
C ILE A 181 -15.88 -1.01 -17.30
N VAL A 182 -16.36 -0.15 -18.20
CA VAL A 182 -16.68 1.25 -17.89
C VAL A 182 -17.79 1.31 -16.85
N SER A 183 -18.85 0.51 -16.98
CA SER A 183 -19.94 0.48 -16.02
C SER A 183 -19.53 -0.05 -14.65
N GLU A 184 -18.61 -1.01 -14.57
CA GLU A 184 -18.04 -1.49 -13.30
C GLU A 184 -17.23 -0.37 -12.65
N LEU A 185 -16.39 0.33 -13.40
CA LEU A 185 -15.57 1.44 -12.90
C LEU A 185 -16.42 2.67 -12.51
N GLU A 186 -17.44 3.02 -13.29
CA GLU A 186 -18.41 4.07 -12.95
C GLU A 186 -19.30 3.66 -11.76
N GLY A 187 -19.64 2.37 -11.65
CA GLY A 187 -20.37 1.81 -10.52
C GLY A 187 -19.62 1.90 -9.19
N VAL A 188 -18.29 1.94 -9.20
CA VAL A 188 -17.45 2.18 -8.00
C VAL A 188 -17.52 3.65 -7.55
N ALA A 189 -17.66 4.60 -8.48
CA ALA A 189 -17.72 6.03 -8.16
C ALA A 189 -19.11 6.50 -7.68
N ASP A 190 -20.19 5.86 -8.15
CA ASP A 190 -21.57 6.17 -7.74
C ASP A 190 -22.07 5.38 -6.51
N ASP A 191 -21.30 4.41 -5.99
CA ASP A 191 -21.67 3.57 -4.83
C ASP A 191 -21.00 3.99 -3.50
N ILE A 192 -20.28 5.12 -3.49
CA ILE A 192 -19.79 5.71 -2.25
C ILE A 192 -20.97 6.30 -1.47
N GLN A 193 -21.28 5.67 -0.35
CA GLN A 193 -22.31 6.12 0.58
C GLN A 193 -21.75 7.26 1.43
N HIS A 194 -22.05 8.50 1.05
CA HIS A 194 -21.68 9.67 1.85
C HIS A 194 -22.59 9.84 3.06
N LEU A 195 -21.99 9.91 4.25
CA LEU A 195 -22.72 10.21 5.47
C LEU A 195 -23.12 11.68 5.52
N THR A 196 -24.18 11.97 6.27
CA THR A 196 -24.76 13.29 6.45
C THR A 196 -24.59 13.76 7.91
N ALA A 197 -25.10 14.95 8.23
CA ALA A 197 -25.13 15.44 9.61
C ALA A 197 -26.26 14.80 10.46
N ASN A 198 -27.08 13.93 9.87
CA ASN A 198 -28.19 13.27 10.55
C ASN A 198 -27.87 11.77 10.69
N PRO A 199 -28.57 11.06 11.59
CA PRO A 199 -28.46 9.61 11.69
C PRO A 199 -28.64 8.92 10.34
N ASP A 200 -27.63 8.19 9.92
CA ASP A 200 -27.58 7.45 8.67
C ASP A 200 -27.86 5.96 8.88
N ASN A 201 -28.59 5.35 7.94
CA ASN A 201 -28.79 3.90 7.90
C ASN A 201 -28.53 3.43 6.47
N LEU A 202 -27.26 3.10 6.20
CA LEU A 202 -26.73 2.92 4.86
C LEU A 202 -26.20 1.50 4.68
N THR A 203 -26.29 1.00 3.45
CA THR A 203 -25.75 -0.28 3.02
C THR A 203 -24.98 -0.05 1.74
N GLY A 204 -23.76 -0.58 1.66
CA GLY A 204 -22.85 -0.36 0.53
C GLY A 204 -21.47 -0.95 0.78
N ASN A 205 -20.59 -0.86 -0.22
CA ASN A 205 -19.21 -1.33 -0.08
C ASN A 205 -18.28 -0.23 0.45
N VAL A 206 -18.48 1.03 0.05
CA VAL A 206 -17.64 2.16 0.47
C VAL A 206 -18.49 3.24 1.12
N PHE A 207 -18.07 3.69 2.29
CA PHE A 207 -18.69 4.78 3.04
C PHE A 207 -17.70 5.92 3.20
N ASP A 208 -18.17 7.15 3.03
CA ASP A 208 -17.36 8.35 3.24
C ASP A 208 -18.01 9.23 4.29
N ALA A 209 -17.35 9.31 5.44
CA ALA A 209 -17.70 10.13 6.57
C ALA A 209 -16.79 11.35 6.65
N GLY A 210 -17.04 12.30 5.75
CA GLY A 210 -16.32 13.55 5.66
C GLY A 210 -16.81 14.64 6.63
N ARG A 211 -16.30 15.85 6.40
CA ARG A 211 -16.76 17.06 7.11
C ARG A 211 -18.09 17.51 6.52
N VAL A 212 -19.10 17.74 7.36
CA VAL A 212 -20.41 18.24 6.92
C VAL A 212 -20.79 19.52 7.65
N TRP A 213 -21.70 20.29 7.06
CA TRP A 213 -22.30 21.46 7.70
C TRP A 213 -23.57 21.06 8.43
N ASN A 214 -23.79 21.65 9.60
CA ASN A 214 -25.10 21.55 10.26
C ASN A 214 -26.20 22.19 9.37
N PRO A 215 -27.49 21.86 9.57
CA PRO A 215 -28.56 22.27 8.65
C PRO A 215 -28.77 23.79 8.47
N ASP A 216 -28.29 24.62 9.40
CA ASP A 216 -28.33 26.09 9.29
C ASP A 216 -27.01 26.71 8.81
N GLU A 217 -26.04 25.87 8.43
CA GLU A 217 -24.71 26.24 7.90
C GLU A 217 -23.90 27.15 8.84
N SER A 218 -24.13 27.08 10.16
CA SER A 218 -23.38 27.88 11.13
C SER A 218 -22.02 27.28 11.46
N ASP A 219 -21.93 25.95 11.54
CA ASP A 219 -20.78 25.23 12.09
C ASP A 219 -20.51 23.90 11.35
N GLN A 220 -19.25 23.45 11.38
CA GLN A 220 -18.84 22.15 10.85
C GLN A 220 -18.94 21.07 11.92
N MET A 221 -19.35 19.89 11.51
CA MET A 221 -19.50 18.71 12.37
C MET A 221 -19.00 17.46 11.67
N ASN A 222 -18.75 16.41 12.47
CA ASN A 222 -18.50 15.08 11.95
C ASN A 222 -19.79 14.56 11.30
N SER A 223 -19.69 13.88 10.15
CA SER A 223 -20.85 13.17 9.60
C SER A 223 -21.06 11.84 10.30
N LEU A 224 -19.98 11.12 10.63
CA LEU A 224 -20.07 9.93 11.49
C LEU A 224 -20.43 10.34 12.91
N ASN A 225 -21.45 9.70 13.47
CA ASN A 225 -21.98 9.95 14.80
C ASN A 225 -22.53 8.66 15.44
N ASP A 226 -22.88 8.73 16.72
CA ASP A 226 -23.34 7.58 17.53
C ASP A 226 -24.64 6.92 17.02
N ASP A 227 -25.48 7.66 16.29
CA ASP A 227 -26.77 7.16 15.80
C ASP A 227 -26.67 6.49 14.41
N ASP A 228 -25.47 6.44 13.81
CA ASP A 228 -25.27 5.85 12.50
C ASP A 228 -25.23 4.33 12.53
N VAL A 229 -25.88 3.72 11.53
CA VAL A 229 -25.91 2.28 11.29
C VAL A 229 -25.42 2.00 9.87
N LEU A 230 -24.22 1.46 9.74
CA LEU A 230 -23.64 1.11 8.44
C LEU A 230 -23.60 -0.41 8.27
N THR A 231 -23.93 -0.89 7.08
CA THR A 231 -23.87 -2.33 6.72
C THR A 231 -23.03 -2.53 5.48
N GLY A 232 -21.86 -3.16 5.64
CA GLY A 232 -20.95 -3.48 4.54
C GLY A 232 -21.44 -4.65 3.68
N GLU A 233 -21.49 -4.45 2.37
CA GLU A 233 -21.73 -5.49 1.36
C GLU A 233 -20.59 -5.52 0.34
N GLY A 234 -20.30 -6.70 -0.24
CA GLY A 234 -19.22 -6.85 -1.20
C GLY A 234 -17.89 -7.25 -0.57
N ASP A 235 -16.82 -7.12 -1.36
CA ASP A 235 -15.46 -7.45 -0.96
C ASP A 235 -14.78 -6.25 -0.30
N ASN A 236 -14.24 -6.47 0.91
CA ASN A 236 -13.59 -5.47 1.76
C ASN A 236 -14.39 -4.16 1.98
N PRO A 237 -15.57 -4.21 2.62
CA PRO A 237 -16.33 -3.00 2.89
C PRO A 237 -15.52 -1.98 3.72
N THR A 238 -15.46 -0.74 3.25
CA THR A 238 -14.51 0.27 3.73
C THR A 238 -15.24 1.53 4.20
N LEU A 239 -14.92 2.00 5.40
CA LEU A 239 -15.36 3.28 5.93
C LEU A 239 -14.18 4.27 5.96
N ASN A 240 -14.28 5.35 5.21
CA ASN A 240 -13.35 6.47 5.27
C ASN A 240 -13.92 7.54 6.21
N VAL A 241 -13.12 8.02 7.15
CA VAL A 241 -13.54 8.97 8.19
C VAL A 241 -12.58 10.14 8.20
N THR A 242 -13.11 11.36 8.25
CA THR A 242 -12.35 12.56 8.62
C THR A 242 -12.95 13.17 9.86
N LEU A 243 -12.28 13.01 10.99
CA LEU A 243 -12.72 13.62 12.24
C LEU A 243 -12.23 15.06 12.34
N VAL A 244 -13.13 15.96 12.76
CA VAL A 244 -12.89 17.39 12.89
C VAL A 244 -13.07 17.87 14.33
N ASN A 245 -12.63 19.11 14.57
CA ASN A 245 -13.06 19.90 15.72
C ASN A 245 -14.57 20.15 15.63
N ASP A 246 -15.38 19.19 16.05
CA ASP A 246 -16.83 19.32 16.07
C ASP A 246 -17.24 20.23 17.23
N THR A 247 -17.49 21.51 16.90
CA THR A 247 -17.92 22.51 17.88
C THR A 247 -19.43 22.53 18.12
N GLU A 248 -20.20 21.80 17.30
CA GLU A 248 -21.66 21.75 17.38
C GLU A 248 -22.10 20.68 18.38
N SER A 249 -21.70 19.43 18.15
CA SER A 249 -22.00 18.32 19.08
C SER A 249 -21.04 18.34 20.28
N GLY A 250 -19.79 18.78 20.05
CA GLY A 250 -18.71 18.62 21.02
C GLY A 250 -18.30 17.16 21.24
N ASP A 251 -18.81 16.25 20.40
CA ASP A 251 -18.57 14.82 20.54
C ASP A 251 -17.37 14.39 19.70
N LEU A 252 -16.40 13.81 20.39
CA LEU A 252 -15.18 13.26 19.81
C LEU A 252 -14.99 11.81 20.23
N ASN A 253 -15.99 11.19 20.87
CA ASN A 253 -16.01 9.78 21.21
C ASN A 253 -17.20 9.12 20.49
N ILE A 254 -16.98 8.77 19.22
CA ILE A 254 -18.03 8.35 18.31
C ILE A 254 -18.17 6.83 18.36
N MET A 255 -19.37 6.35 18.69
CA MET A 255 -19.72 4.93 18.85
C MET A 255 -20.83 4.51 17.86
N PRO A 256 -20.52 4.34 16.56
CA PRO A 256 -21.50 3.96 15.55
C PRO A 256 -21.80 2.45 15.60
N THR A 257 -22.93 2.02 15.03
CA THR A 257 -23.20 0.59 14.79
C THR A 257 -22.65 0.18 13.42
N LEU A 258 -21.59 -0.64 13.39
CA LEU A 258 -20.93 -1.06 12.15
C LEU A 258 -21.11 -2.57 11.90
N ASN A 259 -21.86 -2.93 10.86
CA ASN A 259 -22.12 -4.31 10.50
C ASN A 259 -21.27 -4.71 9.30
N ASN A 260 -20.38 -5.70 9.46
CA ASN A 260 -19.55 -6.24 8.36
C ASN A 260 -18.70 -5.18 7.65
N ILE A 261 -18.16 -4.20 8.38
CA ILE A 261 -17.15 -3.28 7.85
C ILE A 261 -15.79 -3.95 8.04
N ALA A 262 -14.98 -4.05 6.97
CA ALA A 262 -13.69 -4.72 7.03
C ALA A 262 -12.54 -3.74 7.31
N THR A 263 -12.62 -2.54 6.74
CA THR A 263 -11.54 -1.55 6.80
C THR A 263 -12.08 -0.20 7.29
N ILE A 264 -11.37 0.44 8.22
CA ILE A 264 -11.62 1.84 8.61
C ILE A 264 -10.35 2.67 8.39
N ASN A 265 -10.48 3.73 7.60
CA ASN A 265 -9.43 4.72 7.37
C ASN A 265 -9.84 6.04 8.03
N THR A 266 -9.14 6.46 9.09
CA THR A 266 -9.47 7.68 9.83
C THR A 266 -8.38 8.73 9.69
N ALA A 267 -8.75 9.92 9.23
CA ALA A 267 -7.97 11.14 9.34
C ALA A 267 -8.30 11.85 10.66
N PHE A 268 -7.35 11.85 11.60
CA PHE A 268 -7.48 12.44 12.95
C PHE A 268 -7.07 13.92 12.94
N THR A 269 -7.95 14.80 12.43
CA THR A 269 -7.60 16.20 12.16
C THR A 269 -8.13 17.21 13.19
N ALA A 270 -8.42 16.76 14.42
CA ALA A 270 -8.91 17.62 15.49
C ALA A 270 -7.81 17.90 16.53
N ASP A 271 -7.88 19.07 17.16
CA ASP A 271 -6.94 19.55 18.18
C ASP A 271 -7.36 19.10 19.61
N ALA A 272 -7.97 17.92 19.72
CA ALA A 272 -8.54 17.39 20.96
C ALA A 272 -8.53 15.85 20.92
N ASN A 273 -8.67 15.21 22.08
CA ASN A 273 -8.71 13.74 22.14
C ASN A 273 -9.87 13.19 21.30
N GLN A 274 -9.59 12.14 20.53
CA GLN A 274 -10.54 11.54 19.59
C GLN A 274 -10.61 10.04 19.80
N THR A 275 -11.82 9.49 19.78
CA THR A 275 -12.07 8.06 19.91
C THR A 275 -13.09 7.63 18.87
N ILE A 276 -12.78 6.53 18.17
CA ILE A 276 -13.77 5.71 17.47
C ILE A 276 -13.99 4.48 18.34
N ASP A 277 -15.15 4.38 18.96
CA ASP A 277 -15.54 3.26 19.80
C ASP A 277 -16.17 2.17 18.94
N LEU A 278 -15.49 1.03 18.84
CA LEU A 278 -15.86 -0.11 18.00
C LEU A 278 -16.63 -1.19 18.77
N GLN A 279 -17.19 -0.86 19.94
CA GLN A 279 -17.97 -1.79 20.76
C GLN A 279 -19.09 -2.49 19.99
N ASP A 280 -19.79 -1.76 19.12
CA ASP A 280 -20.88 -2.28 18.28
C ASP A 280 -20.46 -2.51 16.82
N ALA A 281 -19.17 -2.77 16.59
CA ALA A 281 -18.61 -3.07 15.27
C ALA A 281 -18.38 -4.58 15.05
N THR A 282 -18.58 -5.03 13.82
CA THR A 282 -18.28 -6.41 13.39
C THR A 282 -17.55 -6.42 12.06
N GLY A 283 -16.63 -7.38 11.90
CA GLY A 283 -15.91 -7.62 10.65
C GLY A 283 -14.60 -6.85 10.49
N ILE A 284 -14.25 -5.95 11.42
CA ILE A 284 -13.05 -5.12 11.34
C ILE A 284 -11.80 -6.01 11.26
N LYS A 285 -11.01 -5.78 10.22
CA LYS A 285 -9.72 -6.44 9.97
C LYS A 285 -8.58 -5.44 9.87
N ASN A 286 -8.87 -4.25 9.34
CA ASN A 286 -7.86 -3.25 9.00
C ASN A 286 -8.23 -1.90 9.60
N LEU A 287 -7.30 -1.30 10.33
CA LEU A 287 -7.44 0.05 10.87
C LEU A 287 -6.26 0.93 10.43
N SER A 288 -6.56 2.11 9.89
CA SER A 288 -5.55 3.08 9.46
C SER A 288 -5.82 4.44 10.09
N ALA A 289 -4.83 4.98 10.80
CA ALA A 289 -4.81 6.35 11.31
C ALA A 289 -3.90 7.21 10.43
N THR A 290 -4.40 8.36 9.96
CA THR A 290 -3.62 9.30 9.16
C THR A 290 -3.84 10.75 9.57
N ARG A 291 -2.98 11.65 9.08
CA ARG A 291 -3.07 13.11 9.26
C ARG A 291 -3.33 13.49 10.72
N ILE A 292 -2.58 12.84 11.61
CA ILE A 292 -2.78 12.95 13.05
C ILE A 292 -2.30 14.33 13.49
N ASP A 293 -3.23 15.20 13.84
CA ASP A 293 -2.93 16.56 14.28
C ASP A 293 -2.34 16.59 15.69
N ASN A 294 -1.70 17.70 16.04
CA ASN A 294 -1.12 17.89 17.36
C ASN A 294 -2.22 18.17 18.38
N ILE A 295 -2.34 17.28 19.38
CA ILE A 295 -3.29 17.45 20.48
C ILE A 295 -2.52 18.02 21.68
N PRO A 296 -2.91 19.18 22.23
CA PRO A 296 -2.19 19.81 23.33
C PRO A 296 -2.08 18.90 24.55
N GLN A 297 -0.86 18.72 25.04
CA GLN A 297 -0.64 18.03 26.31
C GLN A 297 -1.26 18.80 27.47
N THR A 298 -1.87 18.07 28.41
CA THR A 298 -2.48 18.68 29.60
C THR A 298 -1.48 18.69 30.76
N PRO A 299 -1.05 19.87 31.25
CA PRO A 299 -0.16 19.95 32.40
C PRO A 299 -0.90 19.60 33.69
N ILE A 300 -0.31 18.72 34.51
CA ILE A 300 -0.69 18.48 35.89
C ILE A 300 0.40 19.03 36.79
N ASP A 301 -0.01 19.90 37.71
CA ASP A 301 0.77 20.41 38.84
C ASP A 301 0.24 19.66 40.09
N GLU A 302 0.88 18.53 40.42
CA GLU A 302 0.46 17.65 41.50
C GLU A 302 0.76 18.26 42.87
N ASP A 303 1.83 19.06 42.96
CA ASP A 303 2.28 19.67 44.21
C ASP A 303 1.74 21.11 44.46
N LEU A 304 1.03 21.68 43.48
CA LEU A 304 0.40 23.00 43.46
C LEU A 304 1.40 24.17 43.59
N ASP A 305 2.64 24.02 43.12
CA ASP A 305 3.67 25.07 43.17
C ASP A 305 3.65 26.05 41.98
N GLY A 306 2.80 25.78 40.98
CA GLY A 306 2.65 26.55 39.75
C GLY A 306 3.56 26.09 38.60
N VAL A 307 4.28 24.97 38.76
CA VAL A 307 5.11 24.30 37.76
C VAL A 307 4.49 22.94 37.44
N PRO A 308 4.22 22.60 36.17
CA PRO A 308 3.74 21.26 35.83
C PRO A 308 4.76 20.17 36.19
N ASP A 309 4.32 19.17 36.95
CA ASP A 309 5.09 17.96 37.30
C ASP A 309 5.03 16.92 36.18
N THR A 310 3.84 16.76 35.59
CA THR A 310 3.54 15.74 34.59
C THR A 310 2.78 16.35 33.42
N LEU A 311 3.09 15.94 32.19
CA LEU A 311 2.32 16.29 31.01
C LEU A 311 1.53 15.05 30.59
N ILE A 312 0.20 15.12 30.61
CA ILE A 312 -0.64 14.06 30.03
C ILE A 312 -0.62 14.25 28.51
N PRO A 313 -0.23 13.23 27.73
CA PRO A 313 -0.27 13.27 26.28
C PRO A 313 -1.70 13.42 25.75
N GLY A 314 -1.83 14.03 24.57
CA GLY A 314 -3.07 13.94 23.78
C GLY A 314 -3.26 12.52 23.28
N ARG A 315 -4.50 12.10 22.99
CA ARG A 315 -4.79 10.70 22.65
C ARG A 315 -5.74 10.60 21.46
N ILE A 316 -5.39 9.72 20.52
CA ILE A 316 -6.32 9.19 19.54
C ILE A 316 -6.49 7.68 19.75
N THR A 317 -7.73 7.20 19.69
CA THR A 317 -8.05 5.83 20.11
C THR A 317 -9.01 5.18 19.12
N TYR A 318 -8.68 3.95 18.70
CA TYR A 318 -9.70 2.99 18.32
C TYR A 318 -9.98 2.14 19.55
N ASP A 319 -11.15 2.31 20.16
CA ASP A 319 -11.51 1.65 21.42
C ASP A 319 -12.38 0.41 21.14
N ASN A 320 -12.38 -0.53 22.07
CA ASN A 320 -13.18 -1.75 22.02
C ASN A 320 -13.09 -2.54 20.70
N ILE A 321 -11.89 -2.75 20.17
CA ILE A 321 -11.70 -3.57 18.96
C ILE A 321 -12.10 -5.02 19.25
N GLN A 322 -13.02 -5.58 18.46
CA GLN A 322 -13.70 -6.86 18.78
C GLN A 322 -12.94 -8.13 18.33
N SER A 323 -11.87 -7.99 17.55
CA SER A 323 -11.07 -9.10 17.01
C SER A 323 -9.64 -8.67 16.70
N ALA A 324 -8.71 -9.63 16.63
CA ALA A 324 -7.38 -9.41 16.09
C ALA A 324 -7.45 -8.77 14.68
N LEU A 325 -6.57 -7.79 14.45
CA LEU A 325 -6.41 -7.07 13.20
C LEU A 325 -5.46 -7.84 12.28
N GLU A 326 -5.77 -7.87 10.99
CA GLU A 326 -4.83 -8.29 9.96
C GLU A 326 -3.79 -7.18 9.74
N THR A 327 -4.24 -5.92 9.69
CA THR A 327 -3.37 -4.76 9.52
C THR A 327 -3.73 -3.59 10.46
N ALA A 328 -2.69 -2.96 10.99
CA ALA A 328 -2.77 -1.67 11.67
C ALA A 328 -1.80 -0.69 10.98
N THR A 329 -2.25 0.54 10.73
CA THR A 329 -1.46 1.53 10.00
C THR A 329 -1.50 2.87 10.71
N VAL A 330 -0.34 3.52 10.86
CA VAL A 330 -0.21 4.88 11.38
C VAL A 330 0.61 5.72 10.40
N LYS A 331 0.08 6.85 9.95
CA LYS A 331 0.74 7.69 8.95
C LYS A 331 0.65 9.17 9.25
N ASN A 332 1.67 9.92 8.85
CA ASN A 332 1.66 11.38 8.82
C ASN A 332 1.29 12.01 10.16
N SER A 333 2.05 11.70 11.21
CA SER A 333 1.98 12.36 12.53
C SER A 333 3.19 13.27 12.80
N ASN A 334 4.02 13.57 11.79
CA ASN A 334 5.25 14.37 11.91
C ASN A 334 5.20 15.48 12.99
N ASP A 335 6.20 15.47 13.89
CA ASP A 335 6.36 16.39 15.04
C ASP A 335 5.27 16.30 16.12
N ASN A 336 4.67 15.13 16.31
CA ASN A 336 3.60 14.89 17.29
C ASN A 336 4.04 14.02 18.48
N THR A 337 5.24 14.29 19.01
CA THR A 337 5.84 13.53 20.13
C THR A 337 5.10 13.67 21.47
N GLY A 338 3.97 14.38 21.50
CA GLY A 338 3.10 14.57 22.67
C GLY A 338 1.76 13.84 22.56
N VAL A 339 1.55 13.02 21.53
CA VAL A 339 0.31 12.29 21.27
C VAL A 339 0.53 10.79 21.27
N ASP A 340 -0.42 10.08 21.87
CA ASP A 340 -0.52 8.63 21.86
C ASP A 340 -1.51 8.15 20.79
N MET A 341 -1.15 7.07 20.11
CA MET A 341 -2.05 6.29 19.26
C MET A 341 -2.36 4.97 19.93
N ILE A 342 -3.64 4.68 20.15
CA ILE A 342 -4.08 3.50 20.91
C ILE A 342 -5.05 2.65 20.10
N PHE A 343 -4.66 1.41 19.84
CA PHE A 343 -5.52 0.35 19.31
C PHE A 343 -5.94 -0.53 20.49
N ASP A 344 -7.01 -0.14 21.21
CA ASP A 344 -7.46 -0.83 22.42
C ASP A 344 -8.41 -1.98 22.07
N HIS A 345 -7.94 -3.20 22.29
CA HIS A 345 -8.73 -4.40 22.02
C HIS A 345 -9.63 -4.73 23.20
N SER A 346 -10.86 -5.12 22.89
CA SER A 346 -11.79 -5.63 23.88
C SER A 346 -11.25 -6.91 24.54
N ALA A 347 -11.68 -7.17 25.76
CA ALA A 347 -11.25 -8.37 26.49
C ALA A 347 -11.50 -9.63 25.64
N SER A 348 -10.50 -10.51 25.57
CA SER A 348 -10.47 -11.75 24.78
C SER A 348 -10.42 -11.63 23.25
N ALA A 349 -10.35 -10.42 22.68
CA ALA A 349 -10.15 -10.25 21.24
C ALA A 349 -8.78 -10.77 20.77
N LEU A 350 -7.80 -10.81 21.68
CA LEU A 350 -6.42 -11.29 21.48
C LEU A 350 -6.09 -12.47 22.41
N ALA A 351 -7.04 -13.38 22.65
CA ALA A 351 -6.83 -14.52 23.56
C ALA A 351 -6.22 -15.77 22.88
N GLY A 352 -5.80 -15.68 21.62
CA GLY A 352 -5.18 -16.79 20.91
C GLY A 352 -3.68 -16.81 21.14
N ASP A 353 -3.09 -17.99 21.37
CA ASP A 353 -1.64 -18.12 21.64
C ASP A 353 -0.71 -17.83 20.42
N ALA A 354 -1.23 -17.21 19.35
CA ALA A 354 -0.55 -16.97 18.08
C ALA A 354 -1.19 -15.82 17.27
N ASP A 355 -1.73 -14.83 17.96
CA ASP A 355 -2.27 -13.62 17.36
C ASP A 355 -1.12 -12.80 16.73
N GLU A 356 -1.33 -12.37 15.48
CA GLU A 356 -0.32 -11.70 14.66
C GLU A 356 -0.93 -10.48 13.96
N VAL A 357 -0.18 -9.38 13.90
CA VAL A 357 -0.57 -8.16 13.18
C VAL A 357 0.54 -7.63 12.28
N ALA A 358 0.17 -7.19 11.07
CA ALA A 358 1.04 -6.36 10.24
C ALA A 358 0.86 -4.88 10.60
N LEU A 359 1.86 -4.29 11.24
CA LEU A 359 1.88 -2.90 11.67
C LEU A 359 2.71 -2.06 10.69
N THR A 360 2.14 -1.04 10.07
CA THR A 360 2.88 -0.11 9.21
C THR A 360 2.92 1.28 9.83
N ILE A 361 4.12 1.86 9.92
CA ILE A 361 4.30 3.27 10.29
C ILE A 361 4.97 4.03 9.15
N SER A 362 4.45 5.22 8.83
CA SER A 362 5.00 6.07 7.77
C SER A 362 4.93 7.56 8.07
N ASN A 363 6.09 8.22 8.17
CA ASN A 363 6.21 9.61 8.61
C ASN A 363 5.57 9.82 9.99
N VAL A 364 6.01 9.02 10.97
CA VAL A 364 5.43 8.93 12.31
C VAL A 364 6.42 9.43 13.36
N GLN A 365 6.01 10.41 14.16
CA GLN A 365 6.72 10.83 15.36
C GLN A 365 5.71 10.97 16.50
N MET A 366 5.75 10.07 17.48
CA MET A 366 4.69 9.93 18.49
C MET A 366 5.25 9.65 19.87
N ASN A 367 4.42 9.89 20.89
CA ASN A 367 4.77 9.53 22.26
C ASN A 367 4.65 8.01 22.45
N ASP A 368 3.42 7.50 22.51
CA ASP A 368 3.16 6.07 22.66
C ASP A 368 2.38 5.54 21.44
N LEU A 369 2.75 4.35 20.99
CA LEU A 369 1.94 3.53 20.12
C LEU A 369 1.56 2.27 20.89
N ARG A 370 0.30 2.21 21.34
CA ARG A 370 -0.24 1.07 22.08
C ARG A 370 -1.08 0.20 21.16
N ILE A 371 -0.79 -1.10 21.13
CA ILE A 371 -1.55 -2.08 20.36
C ILE A 371 -1.68 -3.40 21.14
N ASP A 372 -2.67 -3.44 22.02
CA ASP A 372 -2.93 -4.55 22.93
C ASP A 372 -4.40 -4.55 23.36
N GLY A 373 -4.77 -5.45 24.26
CA GLY A 373 -5.97 -5.37 25.08
C GLY A 373 -5.62 -5.10 26.54
N VAL A 374 -6.57 -5.36 27.44
CA VAL A 374 -6.40 -5.08 28.88
C VAL A 374 -5.42 -6.03 29.57
N THR A 375 -5.39 -7.31 29.16
CA THR A 375 -4.55 -8.36 29.76
C THR A 375 -3.98 -9.33 28.75
N GLU A 376 -4.15 -9.05 27.46
CA GLU A 376 -3.72 -9.92 26.35
C GLU A 376 -3.22 -9.01 25.23
N GLY A 377 -2.35 -9.52 24.36
CA GLY A 377 -1.85 -8.79 23.19
C GLY A 377 -1.43 -9.71 22.04
N TYR A 378 -0.72 -9.17 21.07
CA TYR A 378 -0.26 -9.93 19.89
C TYR A 378 1.04 -10.66 20.20
N GLU A 379 1.12 -11.98 20.01
CA GLU A 379 2.40 -12.69 20.11
C GLU A 379 3.41 -12.26 19.04
N THR A 380 2.93 -11.83 17.87
CA THR A 380 3.81 -11.38 16.77
C THR A 380 3.35 -10.04 16.21
N ILE A 381 4.25 -9.05 16.21
CA ILE A 381 4.08 -7.79 15.49
C ILE A 381 5.08 -7.75 14.34
N ASN A 382 4.58 -7.64 13.10
CA ASN A 382 5.39 -7.37 11.92
C ASN A 382 5.36 -5.87 11.60
N LEU A 383 6.33 -5.13 12.12
CA LEU A 383 6.46 -3.69 11.94
C LEU A 383 7.20 -3.35 10.64
N THR A 384 6.57 -2.54 9.79
CA THR A 384 7.20 -1.94 8.61
C THR A 384 7.38 -0.44 8.80
N SER A 385 8.63 0.03 8.82
CA SER A 385 9.00 1.45 8.86
C SER A 385 9.25 1.98 7.45
N THR A 386 8.37 2.85 6.95
CA THR A 386 8.47 3.39 5.59
C THR A 386 8.13 4.88 5.54
N GLY A 387 8.00 5.47 4.35
CA GLY A 387 7.68 6.88 4.14
C GLY A 387 8.80 7.70 3.51
N GLY A 388 8.68 9.03 3.61
CA GLY A 388 9.69 9.98 3.16
C GLY A 388 10.62 10.47 4.26
N ASP A 389 10.25 10.30 5.53
CA ASP A 389 10.99 10.73 6.71
C ASP A 389 11.19 9.56 7.71
N ALA A 390 12.18 9.70 8.59
CA ALA A 390 12.43 8.75 9.68
C ALA A 390 11.25 8.68 10.67
N ASN A 391 11.02 7.49 11.21
CA ASN A 391 9.96 7.22 12.18
C ASN A 391 10.52 7.15 13.61
N SER A 392 9.76 7.63 14.59
CA SER A 392 10.12 7.56 16.00
C SER A 392 8.92 7.35 16.93
N LEU A 393 9.06 6.41 17.84
CA LEU A 393 8.16 6.17 18.97
C LEU A 393 8.95 6.40 20.26
N ASN A 394 8.43 7.19 21.21
CA ASN A 394 9.04 7.20 22.55
C ASN A 394 8.82 5.86 23.24
N THR A 395 7.64 5.28 23.04
CA THR A 395 7.24 3.99 23.61
C THR A 395 6.47 3.18 22.57
N LEU A 396 6.78 1.88 22.48
CA LEU A 396 5.87 0.88 21.95
C LEU A 396 5.27 0.12 23.13
N THR A 397 3.94 0.10 23.23
CA THR A 397 3.23 -0.59 24.31
C THR A 397 2.45 -1.77 23.73
N ASP A 398 2.81 -2.97 24.18
CA ASP A 398 2.19 -4.22 23.78
C ASP A 398 2.21 -5.20 24.97
N GLU A 399 1.08 -5.86 25.20
CA GLU A 399 1.01 -6.98 26.15
C GLU A 399 1.39 -8.27 25.41
N ASP A 400 2.01 -9.22 26.12
CA ASP A 400 2.24 -10.60 25.66
C ASP A 400 3.00 -10.82 24.34
N ILE A 401 3.64 -9.78 23.79
CA ILE A 401 4.46 -9.93 22.59
C ILE A 401 5.55 -10.98 22.81
N GLN A 402 5.80 -11.81 21.80
CA GLN A 402 6.91 -12.76 21.80
C GLN A 402 7.95 -12.39 20.75
N THR A 403 7.49 -11.90 19.59
CA THR A 403 8.33 -11.54 18.44
C THR A 403 7.93 -10.19 17.86
N LEU A 404 8.90 -9.28 17.80
CA LEU A 404 8.82 -8.04 17.02
C LEU A 404 9.71 -8.17 15.78
N ASN A 405 9.11 -8.33 14.60
CA ASN A 405 9.83 -8.30 13.33
C ASN A 405 9.83 -6.86 12.80
N ILE A 406 10.98 -6.35 12.38
CA ILE A 406 11.13 -4.98 11.86
C ILE A 406 11.69 -5.03 10.44
N SER A 407 11.05 -4.32 9.53
CA SER A 407 11.44 -4.20 8.14
C SER A 407 11.18 -2.80 7.57
N GLY A 408 11.57 -2.57 6.33
CA GLY A 408 11.29 -1.34 5.59
C GLY A 408 12.53 -0.52 5.28
N ASP A 409 12.30 0.68 4.75
CA ASP A 409 13.32 1.52 4.10
C ASP A 409 13.59 2.83 4.84
N GLN A 410 12.87 3.12 5.94
CA GLN A 410 13.06 4.31 6.75
C GLN A 410 13.62 4.01 8.13
N SER A 411 14.52 4.88 8.59
CA SER A 411 15.10 4.78 9.94
C SER A 411 14.03 4.78 11.00
N LEU A 412 14.25 3.98 12.05
CA LEU A 412 13.29 3.76 13.12
C LEU A 412 13.95 3.99 14.48
N THR A 413 13.32 4.81 15.32
CA THR A 413 13.63 4.86 16.74
C THR A 413 12.48 4.30 17.56
N ILE A 414 12.75 3.34 18.43
CA ILE A 414 11.86 2.89 19.51
C ILE A 414 12.62 3.13 20.81
N ALA A 415 12.24 4.18 21.54
CA ALA A 415 12.98 4.61 22.72
C ALA A 415 12.60 3.87 24.00
N GLY A 416 11.67 2.91 23.92
CA GLY A 416 11.39 1.95 24.98
C GLY A 416 10.18 1.08 24.67
N GLU A 417 10.14 -0.05 25.37
CA GLU A 417 9.02 -1.00 25.33
C GLU A 417 8.35 -1.05 26.71
N ASN A 418 7.02 -1.08 26.71
CA ASN A 418 6.20 -1.31 27.89
C ASN A 418 5.43 -2.62 27.73
N ASN A 419 5.10 -3.25 28.86
CA ASN A 419 4.24 -4.44 28.95
C ASN A 419 4.79 -5.73 28.28
N ALA A 420 5.95 -5.66 27.64
CA ALA A 420 6.63 -6.79 27.02
C ALA A 420 7.46 -7.69 27.97
N ALA A 421 7.60 -7.33 29.26
CA ALA A 421 8.50 -8.00 30.19
C ALA A 421 8.08 -9.45 30.50
N GLY A 422 8.99 -10.41 30.32
CA GLY A 422 8.69 -11.83 30.53
C GLY A 422 8.03 -12.54 29.34
N SER A 423 7.61 -11.80 28.31
CA SER A 423 6.99 -12.34 27.09
C SER A 423 7.88 -12.13 25.87
N LEU A 424 8.47 -10.94 25.69
CA LEU A 424 9.27 -10.61 24.50
C LEU A 424 10.57 -11.43 24.49
N THR A 425 10.73 -12.24 23.45
CA THR A 425 11.92 -13.10 23.28
C THR A 425 12.76 -12.73 22.09
N THR A 426 12.16 -12.12 21.06
CA THR A 426 12.83 -11.86 19.79
C THR A 426 12.47 -10.48 19.25
N VAL A 427 13.51 -9.69 18.94
CA VAL A 427 13.42 -8.52 18.07
C VAL A 427 14.26 -8.84 16.83
N ASP A 428 13.63 -8.98 15.66
CA ASP A 428 14.34 -9.30 14.41
C ASP A 428 14.16 -8.17 13.39
N ALA A 429 15.16 -7.29 13.32
CA ALA A 429 15.22 -6.20 12.37
C ALA A 429 16.13 -6.51 11.17
N SER A 430 16.44 -7.78 10.90
CA SER A 430 17.35 -8.17 9.81
C SER A 430 16.84 -7.80 8.41
N ALA A 431 15.56 -7.45 8.28
CA ALA A 431 14.93 -6.99 7.04
C ALA A 431 14.80 -5.45 6.96
N LEU A 432 15.33 -4.70 7.94
CA LEU A 432 15.37 -3.24 7.88
C LEU A 432 16.58 -2.77 7.06
N GLU A 433 16.33 -1.96 6.03
CA GLU A 433 17.37 -1.44 5.13
C GLU A 433 18.02 -0.14 5.65
N ALA A 434 17.40 0.50 6.64
CA ALA A 434 17.83 1.76 7.24
C ALA A 434 18.25 1.57 8.72
N ASN A 435 18.72 2.65 9.36
CA ASN A 435 19.19 2.60 10.74
C ASN A 435 18.06 2.32 11.75
N LEU A 436 18.33 1.45 12.71
CA LEU A 436 17.54 1.20 13.92
C LEU A 436 18.18 1.88 15.13
N ASP A 437 17.41 2.62 15.94
CA ASP A 437 17.76 2.98 17.33
C ASP A 437 16.72 2.36 18.26
N PHE A 438 17.09 1.27 18.93
CA PHE A 438 16.18 0.47 19.75
C PHE A 438 16.67 0.38 21.19
N ARG A 439 15.81 0.70 22.16
CA ARG A 439 16.15 0.65 23.58
C ARG A 439 15.48 -0.53 24.26
N ILE A 440 16.27 -1.54 24.59
CA ILE A 440 15.85 -2.62 25.48
C ILE A 440 15.66 -2.08 26.90
N SER A 441 14.38 -1.85 27.25
CA SER A 441 13.94 -1.37 28.55
C SER A 441 14.34 -2.31 29.69
N GLN A 442 14.43 -1.75 30.90
CA GLN A 442 14.69 -2.55 32.10
C GLN A 442 13.55 -3.54 32.35
N GLY A 443 13.89 -4.79 32.63
CA GLY A 443 12.96 -5.89 32.87
C GLY A 443 12.60 -6.70 31.63
N ILE A 444 13.04 -6.29 30.43
CA ILE A 444 12.83 -7.08 29.20
C ILE A 444 13.82 -8.26 29.15
N ILE A 445 15.10 -8.00 29.41
CA ILE A 445 16.10 -9.08 29.57
C ILE A 445 16.10 -9.52 31.04
N ASN A 446 16.41 -10.79 31.30
CA ASN A 446 16.50 -11.38 32.64
C ASN A 446 15.14 -11.61 33.32
N SER A 447 14.03 -11.39 32.62
CA SER A 447 12.70 -11.65 33.14
C SER A 447 12.42 -13.15 33.21
N ALA A 448 11.73 -13.56 34.27
CA ALA A 448 11.10 -14.86 34.27
C ALA A 448 9.98 -14.87 33.20
N PRO A 449 9.73 -16.03 32.55
CA PRO A 449 8.58 -16.16 31.66
C PRO A 449 7.30 -15.68 32.35
N ASP A 450 6.42 -15.01 31.60
CA ASP A 450 5.21 -14.44 32.19
C ASP A 450 4.36 -15.49 32.94
N GLY A 451 3.73 -15.04 34.02
CA GLY A 451 3.00 -15.90 34.96
C GLY A 451 3.89 -16.81 35.83
N THR A 452 5.21 -16.73 35.71
CA THR A 452 6.16 -17.55 36.49
C THR A 452 7.12 -16.69 37.35
N SER A 453 7.89 -17.36 38.22
CA SER A 453 8.93 -16.71 39.04
C SER A 453 10.27 -17.44 38.98
N ASN A 454 10.45 -18.35 38.02
CA ASN A 454 11.61 -19.22 37.94
C ASN A 454 12.19 -19.26 36.53
N GLY A 455 13.50 -19.07 36.45
CA GLY A 455 14.23 -19.08 35.20
C GLY A 455 14.29 -17.68 34.59
N ASP A 456 15.12 -17.58 33.57
CA ASP A 456 15.31 -16.42 32.73
C ASP A 456 14.97 -16.86 31.30
N ILE A 457 14.14 -16.07 30.60
CA ILE A 457 13.78 -16.34 29.21
C ILE A 457 14.91 -15.86 28.30
N ALA A 458 15.31 -16.67 27.33
CA ALA A 458 16.35 -16.27 26.38
C ALA A 458 15.82 -15.15 25.48
N PHE A 459 16.56 -14.03 25.42
CA PHE A 459 16.23 -12.91 24.55
C PHE A 459 17.19 -12.84 23.36
N THR A 460 16.68 -12.53 22.17
CA THR A 460 17.45 -12.33 20.94
C THR A 460 17.08 -11.00 20.30
N ILE A 461 18.07 -10.20 19.97
CA ILE A 461 17.90 -9.05 19.08
C ILE A 461 18.83 -9.17 17.87
N LYS A 462 18.29 -8.90 16.69
CA LYS A 462 19.04 -8.76 15.44
C LYS A 462 18.78 -7.40 14.82
N SER A 463 19.84 -6.70 14.41
CA SER A 463 19.73 -5.43 13.68
C SER A 463 19.85 -5.62 12.17
N GLY A 464 19.70 -4.53 11.41
CA GLY A 464 19.57 -4.52 9.95
C GLY A 464 20.88 -4.23 9.22
N ALA A 465 20.79 -3.60 8.06
CA ALA A 465 21.97 -3.21 7.25
C ALA A 465 22.43 -1.75 7.46
N GLY A 466 21.75 -1.01 8.35
CA GLY A 466 22.04 0.40 8.65
C GLY A 466 23.10 0.57 9.74
N ASP A 467 23.47 1.83 10.02
CA ASP A 467 24.32 2.13 11.19
C ASP A 467 23.44 2.09 12.44
N ASP A 468 23.36 0.93 13.09
CA ASP A 468 22.36 0.64 14.12
C ASP A 468 22.85 0.98 15.53
N ILE A 469 21.89 1.31 16.40
CA ILE A 469 22.10 1.60 17.81
C ILE A 469 21.19 0.70 18.64
N ILE A 470 21.78 -0.22 19.39
CA ILE A 470 21.05 -0.99 20.41
C ILE A 470 21.44 -0.46 21.78
N ARG A 471 20.45 0.02 22.53
CA ARG A 471 20.63 0.53 23.89
C ARG A 471 20.11 -0.51 24.87
N VAL A 472 20.92 -0.84 25.87
CA VAL A 472 20.58 -1.88 26.85
C VAL A 472 20.66 -1.30 28.25
N SER A 473 19.53 -1.32 28.96
CA SER A 473 19.43 -0.86 30.35
C SER A 473 19.62 -1.98 31.39
N ASP A 474 19.80 -3.23 30.94
CA ASP A 474 20.01 -4.43 31.77
C ASP A 474 21.29 -5.20 31.42
N SER A 475 21.66 -6.18 32.26
CA SER A 475 22.75 -7.09 31.95
C SER A 475 22.37 -8.12 30.90
N ILE A 476 23.24 -8.33 29.92
CA ILE A 476 23.12 -9.39 28.91
C ILE A 476 23.71 -10.68 29.50
N HIS A 477 22.93 -11.75 29.56
CA HIS A 477 23.32 -13.07 30.07
C HIS A 477 23.76 -14.04 28.96
N SER A 478 24.30 -15.19 29.36
CA SER A 478 24.83 -16.20 28.43
C SER A 478 23.78 -16.90 27.56
N ASN A 479 22.51 -16.77 27.90
CA ASN A 479 21.35 -17.24 27.13
C ASN A 479 20.82 -16.19 26.16
N ASP A 480 21.33 -14.96 26.22
CA ASP A 480 20.89 -13.86 25.35
C ASP A 480 21.81 -13.70 24.15
N THR A 481 21.25 -13.14 23.09
CA THR A 481 21.91 -12.94 21.80
C THR A 481 21.69 -11.52 21.29
N VAL A 482 22.77 -10.83 20.95
CA VAL A 482 22.78 -9.55 20.23
C VAL A 482 23.57 -9.75 18.94
N GLU A 483 22.88 -9.73 17.80
CA GLU A 483 23.48 -9.84 16.47
C GLU A 483 23.27 -8.52 15.72
N MET A 484 24.27 -7.65 15.72
CA MET A 484 24.22 -6.45 14.88
C MET A 484 24.66 -6.81 13.45
N GLY A 485 24.00 -6.23 12.45
CA GLY A 485 24.07 -6.65 11.07
C GLY A 485 25.24 -6.06 10.29
N ASP A 486 24.97 -5.54 9.10
CA ASP A 486 25.96 -4.79 8.32
C ASP A 486 25.85 -3.31 8.73
N GLY A 487 26.96 -2.57 8.86
CA GLY A 487 26.91 -1.16 9.25
C GLY A 487 28.10 -0.76 10.13
N GLU A 488 28.10 0.48 10.63
CA GLU A 488 28.93 0.88 11.77
C GLU A 488 28.08 0.89 13.04
N ASP A 489 28.02 -0.26 13.70
CA ASP A 489 27.04 -0.55 14.74
C ASP A 489 27.50 -0.15 16.14
N THR A 490 26.56 0.37 16.94
CA THR A 490 26.81 0.85 18.30
C THR A 490 25.95 0.12 19.33
N LEU A 491 26.61 -0.59 20.25
CA LEU A 491 26.00 -1.07 21.48
C LEU A 491 26.18 -0.04 22.60
N VAL A 492 25.09 0.52 23.10
CA VAL A 492 25.07 1.47 24.21
C VAL A 492 24.66 0.73 25.48
N ILE A 493 25.53 0.73 26.50
CA ILE A 493 25.21 0.17 27.81
C ILE A 493 24.81 1.31 28.74
N GLU A 494 23.53 1.38 29.06
CA GLU A 494 22.98 2.44 29.90
C GLU A 494 23.10 2.03 31.37
N ALA A 495 24.29 2.20 31.93
CA ALA A 495 24.63 1.72 33.26
C ALA A 495 23.85 2.45 34.36
N VAL A 496 22.79 1.80 34.86
CA VAL A 496 22.04 2.24 36.04
C VAL A 496 22.78 1.93 37.36
N ASP A 497 23.65 0.91 37.40
CA ASP A 497 24.47 0.54 38.55
C ASP A 497 25.92 0.20 38.13
N PRO A 498 26.93 0.99 38.53
CA PRO A 498 28.33 0.78 38.16
C PRO A 498 28.95 -0.49 38.76
N THR A 499 28.21 -1.25 39.58
CA THR A 499 28.67 -2.51 40.18
C THR A 499 28.21 -3.75 39.44
N VAL A 500 27.29 -3.62 38.47
CA VAL A 500 26.79 -4.71 37.64
C VAL A 500 27.73 -4.97 36.48
N ASN A 501 27.98 -6.25 36.16
CA ASN A 501 28.62 -6.62 34.91
C ASN A 501 27.54 -6.77 33.83
N TYR A 502 27.48 -5.82 32.92
CA TYR A 502 26.46 -5.77 31.87
C TYR A 502 26.71 -6.75 30.72
N THR A 503 27.91 -7.35 30.63
CA THR A 503 28.24 -8.40 29.67
C THR A 503 28.90 -9.56 30.40
N ALA A 504 28.09 -10.54 30.84
CA ALA A 504 28.61 -11.72 31.53
C ALA A 504 29.48 -12.60 30.61
N ASP A 505 30.37 -13.42 31.18
CA ASP A 505 31.14 -14.41 30.42
C ASP A 505 30.18 -15.38 29.71
N GLY A 506 30.34 -15.55 28.39
CA GLY A 506 29.53 -16.48 27.59
C GLY A 506 28.31 -15.86 26.91
N THR A 507 28.19 -14.54 26.90
CA THR A 507 27.22 -13.78 26.07
C THR A 507 27.51 -13.94 24.58
N THR A 508 26.46 -13.96 23.75
CA THR A 508 26.58 -13.99 22.28
C THR A 508 26.35 -12.59 21.74
N ILE A 509 27.43 -11.84 21.54
CA ILE A 509 27.39 -10.48 20.97
C ILE A 509 28.25 -10.47 19.72
N THR A 510 27.68 -10.11 18.57
CA THR A 510 28.35 -10.09 17.27
C THR A 510 27.98 -8.85 16.47
N GLY A 511 28.83 -8.46 15.51
CA GLY A 511 28.59 -7.33 14.60
C GLY A 511 28.72 -5.94 15.24
N VAL A 512 29.34 -5.79 16.42
CA VAL A 512 29.46 -4.49 17.08
C VAL A 512 30.80 -3.83 16.75
N GLU A 513 30.78 -2.65 16.11
CA GLU A 513 31.97 -1.82 15.84
C GLU A 513 32.30 -0.89 17.01
N ARG A 514 31.27 -0.43 17.74
CA ARG A 514 31.42 0.56 18.83
C ARG A 514 30.63 0.18 20.08
N VAL A 515 31.24 0.40 21.24
CA VAL A 515 30.58 0.31 22.54
C VAL A 515 30.61 1.66 23.24
N GLU A 516 29.45 2.11 23.72
CA GLU A 516 29.30 3.32 24.54
C GLU A 516 28.80 2.99 25.95
N LEU A 517 29.11 3.89 26.90
CA LEU A 517 28.78 3.79 28.33
C LEU A 517 28.15 5.09 28.83
#